data_AF-L1Q7W5-F1
#
_entry.id   AF-L1Q7W5-F1
#
_cell.length_a   1.000
_cell.length_b   1.000
_cell.length_c   1.000
_cell.angle_alpha   90.00
_cell.angle_beta   90.00
_cell.angle_gamma   90.00
#
_symmetry.space_group_name_H-M   'P 1'
#
loop_
_entity.id
_entity.type
_entity.pdbx_description
1 polymer ?
#
loop_
_entity_poly.entity_id
_entity_poly.type
_entity_poly.pdbx_seq_one_letter_code
_entity_poly.pdbx_strand_id
1 'polypeptide(L)' 'MDIMLATTVYDEELKSWIVYVDSEGELLPVGTTINEDLGLFEYCKFNTKEEAIDWINSKPNQMKYDKELIVE' A
#
# COMPACT_ATOMS: atom_id res chain seq x y z
N MET A 1 -20.72 -0.22 -0.93
CA MET A 1 -19.31 -0.62 -0.99
C MET A 1 -18.59 0.32 -0.06
N ASP A 2 -18.07 -0.20 1.04
CA ASP A 2 -17.14 0.54 1.89
C ASP A 2 -15.89 0.86 1.06
N ILE A 3 -15.52 2.13 1.04
CA ILE A 3 -14.33 2.61 0.35
C ILE A 3 -13.15 2.25 1.26
N MET A 4 -12.20 1.47 0.78
CA MET A 4 -10.92 1.27 1.45
C MET A 4 -10.05 2.49 1.20
N LEU A 5 -9.48 3.04 2.26
CA LEU A 5 -8.54 4.14 2.16
C LEU A 5 -7.13 3.57 2.10
N ALA A 6 -6.30 4.17 1.25
CA ALA A 6 -4.94 3.74 1.01
C ALA A 6 -3.97 4.90 1.19
N THR A 7 -2.76 4.56 1.59
CA THR A 7 -1.67 5.49 1.84
C THR A 7 -0.36 4.93 1.32
N THR A 8 0.68 5.75 1.32
CA THR A 8 2.03 5.32 0.95
C THR A 8 3.08 5.86 1.90
N VAL A 9 4.03 4.99 2.26
CA VAL A 9 5.11 5.25 3.22
C VAL A 9 6.44 4.91 2.57
N TYR A 10 7.46 5.75 2.77
CA TYR A 10 8.80 5.44 2.30
C TYR A 10 9.49 4.48 3.26
N ASP A 11 9.91 3.33 2.75
CA ASP A 11 10.68 2.34 3.49
C ASP A 11 12.17 2.52 3.19
N GLU A 12 12.94 2.88 4.22
CA GLU A 12 14.39 3.15 4.11
C GLU A 12 15.21 1.88 3.82
N GLU A 13 14.77 0.72 4.29
CA GLU A 13 15.48 -0.55 4.09
C GLU A 13 15.34 -1.03 2.64
N LEU A 14 14.11 -0.92 2.11
CA LEU A 14 13.76 -1.28 0.75
C LEU A 14 14.02 -0.15 -0.26
N LYS A 15 14.32 1.06 0.23
CA LYS A 15 14.48 2.29 -0.56
C LYS A 15 13.33 2.49 -1.54
N SER A 16 12.11 2.26 -1.07
CA SER A 16 10.92 2.21 -1.92
C SER A 16 9.70 2.75 -1.18
N TRP A 17 8.74 3.28 -1.93
CA TRP A 17 7.42 3.66 -1.44
C TRP A 17 6.49 2.46 -1.41
N ILE A 18 6.03 2.07 -0.22
CA ILE A 18 5.15 0.92 0.01
C ILE A 18 3.71 1.41 0.16
N VAL A 19 2.75 0.69 -0.42
CA VAL A 19 1.32 1.00 -0.29
C VAL A 19 0.73 0.26 0.92
N TYR A 20 -0.06 0.96 1.71
CA TYR A 20 -0.82 0.42 2.84
C TYR A 20 -2.31 0.72 2.65
N VAL A 21 -3.17 -0.11 3.24
CA VAL A 21 -4.61 0.13 3.33
C VAL A 21 -5.09 0.09 4.76
N ASP A 22 -6.07 0.93 5.08
CA ASP A 22 -6.81 0.84 6.33
C ASP A 22 -7.82 -0.31 6.24
N SER A 23 -7.71 -1.22 7.21
CA SER A 23 -8.65 -2.29 7.44
C SER A 23 -9.07 -2.24 8.90
N GLU A 24 -10.25 -1.67 9.18
CA GLU A 24 -10.83 -1.57 10.52
C GLU A 24 -9.92 -0.84 11.54
N GLY A 25 -9.16 0.17 11.08
CA GLY A 25 -8.22 0.94 11.91
C GLY A 25 -6.81 0.34 12.00
N GLU A 26 -6.56 -0.81 11.35
CA GLU A 26 -5.22 -1.37 11.18
C GLU A 26 -4.70 -1.12 9.77
N LEU A 27 -3.47 -0.61 9.67
CA LEU A 27 -2.79 -0.42 8.40
C LEU A 27 -2.08 -1.70 7.97
N LEU A 28 -2.54 -2.27 6.87
CA LEU A 28 -1.98 -3.50 6.31
C LEU A 28 -1.19 -3.21 5.03
N PRO A 29 0.02 -3.77 4.87
CA PRO A 29 0.80 -3.59 3.66
C PRO A 29 0.12 -4.30 2.48
N VAL A 30 0.03 -3.60 1.36
CA VAL A 30 -0.44 -4.17 0.10
C VAL A 30 0.72 -4.92 -0.55
N GLY A 31 0.45 -6.13 -1.03
CA GLY A 31 1.46 -6.96 -1.67
C GLY A 31 0.90 -8.29 -2.13
N THR A 32 1.79 -9.19 -2.52
CA THR A 32 1.45 -10.53 -2.99
C THR A 32 2.19 -11.58 -2.17
N THR A 33 1.47 -12.56 -1.65
CA THR A 33 2.07 -13.75 -1.06
C THR A 33 2.69 -14.59 -2.17
N ILE A 34 4.02 -14.78 -2.13
CA ILE A 34 4.76 -15.59 -3.09
C ILE A 34 4.70 -17.07 -2.69
N ASN A 35 4.82 -17.36 -1.40
CA ASN A 35 4.78 -18.71 -0.85
C ASN A 35 4.25 -18.68 0.58
N GLU A 36 3.09 -19.29 0.81
CA GLU A 36 2.44 -19.30 2.13
C GLU A 36 3.16 -20.20 3.13
N ASP A 37 3.62 -21.39 2.69
CA ASP A 37 4.34 -22.35 3.54
C ASP A 37 5.66 -21.79 4.10
N LEU A 38 6.30 -20.90 3.34
CA LEU A 38 7.56 -20.25 3.72
C LEU A 38 7.36 -18.82 4.27
N GLY A 39 6.12 -18.32 4.31
CA GLY A 39 5.83 -16.96 4.73
C GLY A 39 6.47 -15.88 3.85
N LEU A 40 6.69 -16.14 2.56
CA LEU A 40 7.28 -15.18 1.64
C LEU A 40 6.22 -14.22 1.09
N PHE A 41 6.40 -12.94 1.35
CA PHE A 41 5.53 -11.85 0.92
C PHE A 41 6.34 -10.79 0.17
N GLU A 42 5.79 -10.28 -0.94
CA GLU A 42 6.36 -9.17 -1.69
C GLU A 42 5.46 -7.95 -1.60
N TYR A 43 6.02 -6.86 -1.09
CA TYR A 43 5.36 -5.57 -1.00
C TYR A 43 5.07 -4.96 -2.37
N CYS A 44 3.92 -4.30 -2.48
CA CYS A 44 3.63 -3.38 -3.57
C CYS A 44 4.45 -2.11 -3.36
N LYS A 45 5.57 -2.02 -4.08
CA LYS A 45 6.61 -1.02 -3.89
C LYS A 45 6.88 -0.20 -5.15
N PHE A 46 7.19 1.08 -4.98
CA PHE A 46 7.44 2.03 -6.07
C PHE A 46 8.71 2.84 -5.82
N ASN A 47 9.34 3.35 -6.88
CA ASN A 47 10.55 4.16 -6.75
C ASN A 47 10.22 5.57 -6.27
N THR A 48 9.06 6.09 -6.66
CA THR A 48 8.62 7.44 -6.31
C THR A 48 7.25 7.43 -5.64
N LYS A 49 6.99 8.48 -4.85
CA LYS A 49 5.69 8.68 -4.19
C LYS A 49 4.55 8.83 -5.20
N GLU A 50 4.82 9.53 -6.30
CA GLU A 50 3.82 9.80 -7.34
C GLU A 50 3.35 8.51 -8.02
N GLU A 51 4.27 7.60 -8.35
CA GLU A 51 3.94 6.28 -8.91
C GLU A 51 3.03 5.47 -7.97
N ALA A 52 3.29 5.51 -6.66
CA ALA A 52 2.45 4.83 -5.68
C ALA A 52 1.03 5.43 -5.63
N ILE A 53 0.93 6.77 -5.62
CA ILE A 53 -0.36 7.48 -5.60
C ILE A 53 -1.16 7.20 -6.89
N ASP A 54 -0.51 7.26 -8.06
CA ASP A 54 -1.15 6.94 -9.34
C ASP A 54 -1.64 5.50 -9.36
N TRP A 55 -0.85 4.56 -8.86
CA TRP A 55 -1.27 3.16 -8.76
C TRP A 55 -2.50 3.00 -7.86
N ILE A 56 -2.53 3.63 -6.69
CA ILE A 56 -3.68 3.62 -5.78
C ILE A 56 -4.93 4.13 -6.51
N ASN A 57 -4.84 5.31 -7.14
CA ASN A 57 -5.97 5.94 -7.82
C ASN A 57 -6.41 5.20 -9.09
N SER A 58 -5.53 4.39 -9.69
CA SER A 58 -5.86 3.56 -10.86
C SER A 58 -6.76 2.36 -10.54
N LYS A 59 -6.93 2.00 -9.25
CA LYS A 59 -7.69 0.80 -8.88
C LYS A 59 -9.20 1.03 -9.03
N PRO A 60 -9.88 0.22 -9.87
CA PRO A 60 -11.23 0.53 -10.32
C PRO A 60 -12.32 0.42 -9.25
N ASN A 61 -12.06 -0.18 -8.07
CA ASN A 61 -13.17 -0.62 -7.23
C ASN A 61 -13.02 -0.60 -5.71
N GLN A 62 -11.97 -0.03 -5.10
CA GLN A 62 -11.97 0.00 -3.62
C GLN A 62 -10.98 0.94 -2.95
N MET A 63 -9.86 1.29 -3.58
CA MET A 63 -8.78 2.04 -2.91
C MET A 63 -8.73 3.50 -3.37
N LYS A 64 -8.81 4.45 -2.44
CA LYS A 64 -8.55 5.87 -2.70
C LYS A 64 -7.38 6.36 -1.87
N TYR A 65 -6.54 7.20 -2.47
CA TYR A 65 -5.45 7.83 -1.73
C TYR A 65 -6.01 8.82 -0.71
N ASP A 66 -5.67 8.63 0.56
CA ASP A 66 -6.03 9.52 1.64
C ASP A 66 -4.77 10.17 2.23
N LYS A 67 -4.72 11.50 2.16
CA LYS A 67 -3.60 12.28 2.67
C LYS A 67 -3.56 12.30 4.21
N GLU A 68 -4.70 12.11 4.86
CA GLU A 68 -4.79 12.07 6.33
C GLU A 68 -4.25 10.75 6.91
N LEU A 69 -4.15 9.69 6.08
CA LEU A 69 -3.56 8.40 6.46
C LEU A 69 -2.06 8.28 6.14
N ILE A 70 -1.36 9.37 5.81
CA ILE A 70 0.09 9.30 5.62
C ILE A 70 0.74 8.94 6.96
N VAL A 71 1.43 7.80 6.98
CA VAL A 71 2.26 7.39 8.12
C VAL A 71 3.69 7.75 7.81
N GLU A 72 4.31 8.51 8.71
CA GLU A 72 5.71 8.94 8.66
C GLU A 72 6.62 8.01 9.49
#